data_AF-A0A7W8FUP7-F1
#
_entry.id   AF-A0A7W8FUP7-F1
#
_cell.length_a   1.000
_cell.length_b   1.000
_cell.length_c   1.000
_cell.angle_alpha   90.00
_cell.angle_beta   90.00
_cell.angle_gamma   90.00
#
_symmetry.space_group_name_H-M   'P 1'
#
loop_
_entity.id
_entity.type
_entity.pdbx_description
1 polymer ?
#
loop_
_entity_poly.entity_id
_entity_poly.type
_entity_poly.pdbx_seq_one_letter_code
_entity_poly.pdbx_strand_id
1 'polypeptide(L)'
;MFTTPLHPILVHFPIALISLGIVTQFLALWKKDFFNKVTFLLLSTGFVMGIFSYLSGEAAEEFAENRWGEGIETYLEPHETYALATLIIIGVVLALKVLAHYKKIPFVLPIVLILCIAGGTTLTLTGHYGGKMVYEQDPTNVQINDGD
;
A
#
# COMPACT_ATOMS: atom_id res chain seq x y z
N MET A 1 -11.52 11.42 21.83
CA MET A 1 -10.35 11.84 21.04
C MET A 1 -9.51 10.60 20.84
N PHE A 2 -9.35 10.11 19.60
CA PHE A 2 -8.54 8.93 19.33
C PHE A 2 -7.07 9.31 19.54
N THR A 3 -6.46 8.86 20.64
CA THR A 3 -5.06 9.15 21.01
C THR A 3 -4.04 8.30 20.25
N THR A 4 -4.51 7.47 19.32
CA THR A 4 -3.69 6.69 18.40
C THR A 4 -4.01 7.13 16.97
N PRO A 5 -3.00 7.47 16.14
CA PRO A 5 -3.26 7.67 14.71
C PRO A 5 -3.94 6.41 14.17
N LEU A 6 -5.08 6.58 13.49
CA LEU A 6 -5.84 5.46 12.93
C LEU A 6 -5.05 4.77 11.80
N HIS A 7 -4.18 5.54 11.15
CA HIS A 7 -3.41 5.14 9.98
C HIS A 7 -2.56 3.86 10.21
N PRO A 8 -1.71 3.74 11.26
CA PRO A 8 -0.99 2.49 11.55
C PRO A 8 -1.86 1.24 11.68
N ILE A 9 -3.11 1.34 12.14
CA ILE A 9 -4.01 0.19 12.21
C ILE A 9 -4.56 -0.12 10.82
N LEU A 10 -4.95 0.92 10.07
CA LEU A 10 -5.56 0.78 8.75
C LEU A 10 -4.60 0.18 7.73
N VAL A 11 -3.30 0.54 7.76
CA VAL A 11 -2.31 0.08 6.76
C VAL A 11 -2.06 -1.44 6.77
N HIS A 12 -2.34 -2.15 7.87
CA HIS A 12 -2.13 -3.61 7.92
C HIS A 12 -3.06 -4.36 6.96
N PHE A 13 -4.29 -3.88 6.80
CA PHE A 13 -5.28 -4.50 5.92
C PHE A 13 -4.86 -4.49 4.44
N PRO A 14 -4.57 -3.34 3.79
CA PRO A 14 -4.11 -3.33 2.41
C PRO A 14 -2.80 -4.10 2.23
N ILE A 15 -1.85 -4.02 3.17
CA ILE A 15 -0.58 -4.77 3.07
C ILE A 15 -0.85 -6.27 2.98
N ALA A 16 -1.63 -6.83 3.91
CA ALA A 16 -1.92 -8.26 3.93
C ALA A 16 -2.75 -8.70 2.71
N LEU A 17 -3.82 -7.96 2.38
CA LEU A 17 -4.76 -8.33 1.31
C LEU A 17 -4.14 -8.19 -0.07
N ILE A 18 -3.40 -7.11 -0.35
CA ILE A 18 -2.73 -6.91 -1.64
C ILE A 18 -1.62 -7.93 -1.82
N SER A 19 -0.80 -8.17 -0.79
CA SER A 19 0.28 -9.18 -0.86
C SER A 19 -0.28 -10.57 -1.13
N LEU A 20 -1.31 -10.99 -0.40
CA LEU A 20 -1.95 -12.29 -0.63
C LEU A 20 -2.64 -12.33 -2.00
N GLY A 21 -3.27 -11.23 -2.43
CA GLY A 21 -3.86 -11.09 -3.75
C GLY A 21 -2.84 -11.30 -4.86
N ILE A 22 -1.66 -10.69 -4.76
CA ILE A 22 -0.55 -10.88 -5.70
C ILE A 22 -0.09 -12.34 -5.71
N VAL A 23 0.12 -12.96 -4.54
CA VAL A 23 0.50 -14.39 -4.47
C VAL A 23 -0.54 -15.26 -5.16
N THR A 24 -1.83 -15.04 -4.89
CA THR A 24 -2.91 -15.81 -5.54
C THR A 24 -3.00 -15.54 -7.05
N GLN A 25 -2.59 -14.36 -7.53
CA GLN A 25 -2.51 -14.07 -8.96
C GLN A 25 -1.49 -14.97 -9.67
N PHE A 26 -0.36 -15.27 -9.03
CA PHE A 26 0.60 -16.24 -9.54
C PHE A 26 0.05 -17.67 -9.45
N LEU A 27 -0.61 -18.03 -8.35
CA LEU A 27 -1.25 -19.35 -8.21
C LEU A 27 -2.34 -19.62 -9.26
N ALA A 28 -2.97 -18.56 -9.79
CA ALA A 28 -3.93 -18.65 -10.88
C ALA A 28 -3.34 -19.14 -12.21
N LEU A 29 -2.01 -19.21 -12.35
CA LEU A 29 -1.36 -19.85 -13.50
C LEU A 29 -1.57 -21.37 -13.52
N TRP A 30 -1.72 -22.02 -12.36
CA TRP A 30 -1.93 -23.46 -12.25
C TRP A 30 -3.41 -23.83 -12.08
N LYS A 31 -4.18 -23.08 -11.29
CA LYS A 31 -5.62 -23.32 -11.05
C LYS A 31 -6.43 -22.05 -11.26
N LYS A 32 -6.67 -21.75 -12.54
CA LYS A 32 -7.23 -20.48 -13.01
C LYS A 32 -8.57 -20.11 -12.39
N ASP A 33 -9.56 -21.00 -12.38
CA ASP A 33 -10.95 -20.64 -12.07
C ASP A 33 -11.17 -20.25 -10.61
N PHE A 34 -10.49 -20.94 -9.68
CA PHE A 34 -10.57 -20.65 -8.26
C PHE A 34 -9.72 -19.42 -7.92
N PHE A 35 -8.42 -19.46 -8.24
CA PHE A 35 -7.51 -18.41 -7.80
C PHE A 35 -7.75 -17.06 -8.49
N ASN A 36 -8.31 -17.00 -9.70
CA ASN A 36 -8.68 -15.70 -10.28
C ASN A 36 -9.78 -14.98 -9.49
N LYS A 37 -10.77 -15.72 -8.97
CA LYS A 37 -11.84 -15.15 -8.15
C LYS A 37 -11.28 -14.68 -6.81
N VAL A 38 -10.46 -15.51 -6.17
CA VAL A 38 -9.78 -15.18 -4.92
C VAL A 38 -8.89 -13.95 -5.10
N THR A 39 -8.06 -13.92 -6.15
CA THR A 39 -7.21 -12.77 -6.49
C THR A 39 -8.04 -11.50 -6.63
N PHE A 40 -9.13 -11.55 -7.40
CA PHE A 40 -9.97 -10.37 -7.62
C PHE A 40 -10.57 -9.85 -6.31
N LEU A 41 -11.08 -10.74 -5.46
CA LEU A 41 -11.64 -10.39 -4.15
C LEU A 41 -10.59 -9.78 -3.22
N LEU A 42 -9.41 -10.38 -3.14
CA LEU A 42 -8.32 -9.91 -2.27
C LEU A 42 -7.78 -8.55 -2.74
N LEU A 43 -7.49 -8.42 -4.04
CA LEU A 43 -6.98 -7.16 -4.59
C LEU A 43 -8.02 -6.04 -4.51
N SER A 44 -9.31 -6.33 -4.75
CA SER A 44 -10.35 -5.29 -4.66
C SER A 44 -10.58 -4.84 -3.22
N THR A 45 -10.64 -5.77 -2.27
CA THR A 45 -10.79 -5.44 -0.84
C THR A 45 -9.55 -4.70 -0.33
N GLY A 46 -8.36 -5.19 -0.68
CA GLY A 46 -7.10 -4.53 -0.34
C GLY A 46 -6.97 -3.13 -0.94
N PHE A 47 -7.40 -2.93 -2.19
CA PHE A 47 -7.42 -1.62 -2.84
C PHE A 47 -8.35 -0.63 -2.13
N VAL A 48 -9.57 -1.05 -1.79
CA VAL A 48 -10.52 -0.20 -1.04
C VAL A 48 -9.97 0.17 0.33
N MET A 49 -9.40 -0.80 1.08
CA MET A 49 -8.76 -0.52 2.36
C MET A 49 -7.50 0.36 2.21
N GLY A 50 -6.80 0.23 1.09
CA GLY A 50 -5.66 1.08 0.75
C GLY A 50 -6.06 2.54 0.53
N ILE A 51 -7.19 2.80 -0.14
CA ILE A 51 -7.74 4.16 -0.28
C ILE A 51 -8.02 4.76 1.10
N PHE A 52 -8.72 4.02 1.98
CA PHE A 52 -8.99 4.51 3.34
C PHE A 52 -7.71 4.75 4.14
N SER A 53 -6.70 3.90 3.97
CA SER A 53 -5.40 4.08 4.62
C SER A 53 -4.69 5.34 4.11
N TYR A 54 -4.64 5.53 2.80
CA TYR A 54 -4.03 6.71 2.16
C TYR A 54 -4.71 8.01 2.59
N LEU A 55 -6.04 8.07 2.57
CA LEU A 55 -6.81 9.24 3.04
C LEU A 55 -6.61 9.53 4.52
N SER A 56 -6.32 8.52 5.34
CA SER A 56 -5.99 8.71 6.76
C SER A 56 -4.54 9.14 6.99
N GLY A 57 -3.70 9.17 5.94
CA GLY A 57 -2.28 9.49 6.00
C GLY A 57 -2.00 10.96 6.33
N GLU A 58 -2.76 11.90 5.79
CA GLU A 58 -2.58 13.35 6.03
C GLU A 58 -2.65 13.70 7.53
N ALA A 59 -3.64 13.16 8.25
CA ALA A 59 -3.74 13.34 9.70
C ALA A 59 -2.59 12.66 10.48
N ALA A 60 -1.96 11.62 9.91
CA ALA A 60 -0.83 10.93 10.52
C ALA A 60 0.49 11.65 10.24
N GLU A 61 0.63 12.29 9.09
CA GLU A 61 1.72 13.19 8.71
C GLU A 61 1.76 14.41 9.63
N GLU A 62 0.65 15.14 9.77
CA GLU A 62 0.59 16.31 10.68
C GLU A 62 0.94 15.90 12.12
N PHE A 63 0.48 14.74 12.58
CA PHE A 63 0.86 14.20 13.88
C PHE A 63 2.37 13.89 13.97
N ALA A 64 2.94 13.30 12.92
CA ALA A 64 4.34 12.90 12.86
C ALA A 64 5.27 14.12 12.86
N GLU A 65 4.98 15.13 12.05
CA GLU A 65 5.74 16.38 12.00
C GLU A 65 5.70 17.13 13.33
N ASN A 66 4.51 17.26 13.93
CA ASN A 66 4.36 17.89 15.24
C ASN A 66 5.12 17.15 16.35
N ARG A 67 5.26 15.83 16.24
CA ARG A 67 5.87 14.99 17.28
C ARG A 67 7.38 14.82 17.12
N TRP A 68 7.86 14.75 15.88
CA TRP A 68 9.22 14.32 15.54
C TRP A 68 9.99 15.34 14.68
N GLY A 69 9.35 16.44 14.28
CA GLY A 69 9.95 17.51 13.47
C GLY A 69 10.04 17.18 11.98
N GLU A 70 10.41 18.19 11.19
CA GLU A 70 10.51 18.12 9.71
C GLU A 70 11.53 17.08 9.21
N GLY A 71 12.46 16.64 10.07
CA GLY A 71 13.45 15.61 9.71
C GLY A 71 12.85 14.26 9.30
N ILE A 72 11.58 14.00 9.61
CA ILE A 72 10.89 12.76 9.19
C ILE A 72 10.49 12.76 7.71
N GLU A 73 10.43 13.93 7.08
CA GLU A 73 10.01 14.13 5.69
C GLU A 73 10.85 13.30 4.70
N THR A 74 12.14 13.12 5.00
CA THR A 74 13.09 12.29 4.22
C THR A 74 12.61 10.84 4.03
N TYR A 75 11.83 10.31 4.97
CA TYR A 75 11.24 8.97 4.90
C TYR A 75 9.74 8.99 4.58
N LEU A 76 9.04 10.07 4.94
CA LEU A 76 7.62 10.25 4.69
C LEU A 76 7.30 10.43 3.20
N GLU A 77 7.99 11.34 2.51
CA GLU A 77 7.79 11.58 1.07
C GLU A 77 7.90 10.30 0.22
N PRO A 78 8.97 9.48 0.34
CA PRO A 78 9.05 8.24 -0.42
C PRO A 78 7.99 7.23 0.03
N HIS A 79 7.63 7.17 1.32
CA HIS A 79 6.55 6.30 1.80
C HIS A 79 5.22 6.63 1.11
N GLU A 80 4.83 7.92 1.09
CA GLU A 80 3.60 8.37 0.46
C GLU A 80 3.62 8.13 -1.06
N THR A 81 4.74 8.46 -1.70
CA THR A 81 4.95 8.26 -3.14
C THR A 81 4.75 6.80 -3.53
N TYR A 82 5.35 5.87 -2.80
CA TYR A 82 5.20 4.44 -3.09
C TYR A 82 3.80 3.93 -2.73
N ALA A 83 3.15 4.45 -1.69
CA ALA A 83 1.78 4.11 -1.35
C ALA A 83 0.81 4.48 -2.48
N LEU A 84 0.93 5.69 -3.02
CA LEU A 84 0.14 6.15 -4.16
C LEU A 84 0.44 5.33 -5.41
N ALA A 85 1.72 5.04 -5.68
CA ALA A 85 2.11 4.19 -6.80
C ALA A 85 1.49 2.78 -6.69
N THR A 86 1.49 2.17 -5.50
CA THR A 86 0.82 0.89 -5.26
C THR A 86 -0.68 0.99 -5.55
N LEU A 87 -1.37 2.01 -5.06
CA LEU A 87 -2.80 2.19 -5.33
C LEU A 87 -3.08 2.30 -6.83
N ILE A 88 -2.34 3.14 -7.55
CA ILE A 88 -2.51 3.30 -8.99
C ILE A 88 -2.29 1.97 -9.72
N ILE A 89 -1.19 1.26 -9.41
CA ILE A 89 -0.87 -0.01 -10.06
C ILE A 89 -1.95 -1.06 -9.79
N ILE A 90 -2.39 -1.22 -8.54
CA ILE A 90 -3.43 -2.19 -8.19
C ILE A 90 -4.79 -1.80 -8.81
N GLY A 91 -5.11 -0.51 -8.86
CA GLY A 91 -6.28 0.01 -9.57
C GLY A 91 -6.27 -0.36 -11.05
N VAL A 92 -5.13 -0.19 -11.74
CA VAL A 92 -4.95 -0.59 -13.14
C VAL A 92 -5.07 -2.11 -13.29
N VAL A 93 -4.48 -2.91 -12.38
CA VAL A 93 -4.64 -4.38 -12.39
C VAL A 93 -6.12 -4.77 -12.30
N LEU A 94 -6.88 -4.17 -11.39
CA LEU A 94 -8.31 -4.44 -11.24
C LEU A 94 -9.09 -4.05 -12.51
N ALA A 95 -8.82 -2.87 -13.07
CA ALA A 95 -9.45 -2.41 -14.31
C ALA A 95 -9.17 -3.37 -15.47
N LEU A 96 -7.92 -3.84 -15.62
CA LEU A 96 -7.53 -4.82 -16.64
C LEU A 96 -8.22 -6.18 -16.42
N LYS A 97 -8.35 -6.63 -15.17
CA LYS A 97 -9.06 -7.89 -14.86
C LYS A 97 -10.55 -7.79 -15.19
N VAL A 98 -11.19 -6.66 -14.89
CA VAL A 98 -12.58 -6.39 -15.28
C VAL A 98 -12.71 -6.36 -16.81
N LEU A 99 -11.82 -5.65 -17.49
CA LEU A 99 -11.80 -5.59 -18.96
C LEU A 99 -11.63 -7.00 -19.58
N ALA A 100 -10.71 -7.80 -19.06
CA ALA A 100 -10.46 -9.17 -19.53
C ALA A 100 -11.61 -10.13 -19.27
N HIS A 101 -12.45 -9.85 -18.27
CA HIS A 101 -13.65 -10.62 -18.00
C HIS A 101 -14.69 -10.42 -19.11
N TYR A 102 -14.87 -9.19 -19.59
CA TYR A 102 -15.83 -8.86 -20.65
C TYR A 102 -15.26 -9.04 -22.06
N LYS A 103 -13.98 -8.72 -22.26
CA LYS A 103 -13.28 -8.83 -23.54
C LYS A 103 -12.18 -9.87 -23.42
N LYS A 104 -12.25 -10.95 -24.19
CA LYS A 104 -11.23 -12.02 -24.21
C LYS A 104 -9.95 -11.54 -24.91
N ILE A 105 -9.17 -10.69 -24.24
CA ILE A 105 -7.94 -10.11 -24.78
C ILE A 105 -6.73 -10.96 -24.32
N PRO A 106 -5.99 -11.61 -25.22
CA PRO A 106 -4.96 -12.58 -24.86
C PRO A 106 -3.74 -11.95 -24.15
N PHE A 107 -3.44 -10.67 -24.40
CA PHE A 107 -2.27 -9.98 -23.85
C PHE A 107 -2.47 -9.39 -22.45
N VAL A 108 -3.68 -9.49 -21.86
CA VAL A 108 -3.94 -8.88 -20.54
C VAL A 108 -3.23 -9.61 -19.42
N LEU A 109 -3.17 -10.95 -19.47
CA LEU A 109 -2.55 -11.75 -18.41
C LEU A 109 -1.06 -11.40 -18.17
N PRO A 110 -0.17 -11.38 -19.19
CA PRO A 110 1.23 -11.02 -18.96
C PRO A 110 1.39 -9.58 -18.42
N ILE A 111 0.57 -8.63 -18.89
CA ILE A 111 0.57 -7.26 -18.37
C ILE A 111 0.18 -7.24 -16.88
N VAL A 112 -0.89 -7.97 -16.51
CA VAL A 112 -1.31 -8.09 -15.11
C VAL A 112 -0.22 -8.69 -14.24
N LEU A 113 0.51 -9.71 -14.71
CA LEU A 113 1.61 -10.31 -13.95
C LEU A 113 2.75 -9.30 -13.71
N ILE A 114 3.15 -8.55 -14.74
CA ILE A 114 4.19 -7.52 -14.63
C ILE A 114 3.75 -6.44 -13.63
N LEU A 115 2.50 -5.97 -13.73
CA LEU A 115 1.95 -4.98 -12.81
C LEU A 115 1.82 -5.53 -11.39
N CYS A 116 1.53 -6.81 -11.18
CA CYS A 116 1.53 -7.42 -9.85
C CYS A 116 2.94 -7.45 -9.23
N ILE A 117 3.99 -7.67 -10.02
CA ILE A 117 5.38 -7.55 -9.55
C ILE A 117 5.67 -6.11 -9.16
N ALA A 118 5.36 -5.15 -10.03
CA ALA A 118 5.57 -3.72 -9.74
C ALA A 118 4.77 -3.24 -8.51
N GLY A 119 3.51 -3.69 -8.38
CA GLY A 119 2.65 -3.40 -7.24
C GLY A 119 3.19 -4.01 -5.95
N GLY A 120 3.68 -5.24 -5.99
CA GLY A 120 4.33 -5.87 -4.84
C GLY A 120 5.63 -5.17 -4.42
N THR A 121 6.44 -4.74 -5.39
CA THR A 121 7.66 -3.98 -5.13
C THR A 121 7.35 -2.63 -4.49
N THR A 122 6.43 -1.86 -5.06
CA THR A 122 6.03 -0.55 -4.50
C THR A 122 5.40 -0.70 -3.11
N LEU A 123 4.59 -1.74 -2.88
CA LEU A 123 4.01 -2.03 -1.56
C LEU A 123 5.11 -2.36 -0.53
N THR A 124 6.12 -3.12 -0.95
CA THR A 124 7.27 -3.45 -0.10
C THR A 124 8.08 -2.20 0.23
N LEU A 125 8.32 -1.32 -0.74
CA LEU A 125 9.01 -0.05 -0.52
C LEU A 125 8.21 0.87 0.42
N THR A 126 6.90 0.96 0.23
CA THR A 126 5.99 1.67 1.14
C THR A 126 6.18 1.20 2.59
N GLY A 127 6.15 -0.12 2.82
CA GLY A 127 6.38 -0.70 4.14
C GLY A 127 7.80 -0.46 4.67
N HIS A 128 8.81 -0.50 3.80
CA HIS A 128 10.21 -0.24 4.16
C HIS A 128 10.42 1.19 4.67
N TYR A 129 9.97 2.20 3.93
CA TYR A 129 10.04 3.59 4.38
C TYR A 129 9.14 3.86 5.59
N GLY A 130 7.99 3.18 5.67
CA GLY A 130 7.14 3.17 6.88
C GLY A 130 7.88 2.68 8.12
N GLY A 131 8.66 1.60 8.00
CA GLY A 131 9.52 1.11 9.07
C GLY A 131 10.64 2.09 9.43
N LYS A 132 11.29 2.70 8.44
CA LYS A 132 12.35 3.69 8.67
C LYS A 132 11.86 4.91 9.46
N MET A 133 10.66 5.40 9.17
CA MET A 133 10.02 6.47 9.95
C MET A 133 9.90 6.13 11.44
N VAL A 134 9.74 4.85 11.79
CA VAL A 134 9.59 4.39 13.18
C VAL A 134 10.94 4.08 13.83
N TYR A 135 11.89 3.49 13.11
CA TYR A 135 13.09 2.90 13.69
C TYR A 135 14.41 3.64 13.41
N GLU A 136 14.49 4.44 12.34
CA GLU A 136 15.72 5.15 11.94
C GLU A 136 15.68 6.65 12.30
N GLN A 137 14.82 7.04 13.23
CA GLN A 137 14.76 8.43 13.71
C GLN A 137 16.10 8.83 14.34
N ASP A 138 16.68 9.96 13.88
CA ASP A 138 17.91 10.50 14.45
C ASP A 138 17.61 11.09 15.84
N PRO A 139 18.15 10.55 16.95
CA PRO A 139 17.88 11.03 18.30
C PRO A 139 18.37 12.46 18.53
N THR A 140 19.23 13.00 17.65
CA THR A 140 19.89 14.30 17.85
C THR A 140 19.09 15.51 17.38
N ASN A 141 18.01 15.31 16.60
CA ASN A 141 17.11 16.37 16.13
C ASN A 141 15.73 16.35 16.82
N VAL A 142 15.54 15.52 17.83
CA VAL A 142 14.34 15.56 18.66
C VAL A 142 14.43 16.80 19.56
N GLN A 143 13.97 17.94 19.06
CA GLN A 143 13.54 19.04 19.92
C GLN A 143 12.33 18.53 20.69
N ILE A 144 12.59 17.92 21.85
CA ILE A 144 11.52 17.62 22.80
C ILE A 144 11.02 18.98 23.27
N ASN A 145 9.90 19.44 22.70
CA ASN A 145 9.16 20.55 23.27
C ASN A 145 8.45 20.00 24.52
N ASP A 146 9.20 19.94 25.62
CA ASP A 146 8.67 19.71 26.95
C ASP A 146 7.84 20.94 27.31
N GLY A 147 6.55 20.90 26.92
CA GLY A 147 5.58 21.91 27.30
C GLY A 147 5.33 21.85 28.80
N ASP A 148 5.94 22.80 29.52
CA ASP A 148 5.45 23.33 30.81
C ASP A 148 4.21 24.21 30.61
#